data_AF-A0A0C1K8D6-F1
#
_entry.id   AF-A0A0C1K8D6-F1
#
_cell.length_a   1.000
_cell.length_b   1.000
_cell.length_c   1.000
_cell.angle_alpha   90.00
_cell.angle_beta   90.00
_cell.angle_gamma   90.00
#
_symmetry.space_group_name_H-M   'P 1'
#
loop_
_entity.id
_entity.type
_entity.pdbx_description
1 polymer ?
#
loop_
_entity_poly.entity_id
_entity_poly.type
_entity_poly.pdbx_seq_one_letter_code
_entity_poly.pdbx_strand_id
1 'polypeptide(L)'
;MEKDKNMNVHVTKNGYKYYTPQNRQTNTVQPSLESKWKKGLIWIGQVLLAGIKNLPSLVLRAATLMVTTPLMILLFVVNLIKSLLVTAIGWFVFKVIVGFAVICYYAFLTKEGNAPASVENWFHNWIMPSGVPIHHWWETTIIVVLAIITALSLTNRPSED
;
A
#
# COMPACT_ATOMS: atom_id res chain seq x y z
N MET A 1 -3.09 17.52 73.06
CA MET A 1 -2.83 16.51 72.01
C MET A 1 -3.79 15.37 72.23
N GLU A 2 -4.85 15.31 71.44
CA GLU A 2 -5.91 14.31 71.55
C GLU A 2 -5.38 12.95 71.07
N LYS A 3 -5.57 11.90 71.89
CA LYS A 3 -5.04 10.55 71.62
C LYS A 3 -5.90 9.88 70.56
N ASP A 4 -5.26 9.52 69.44
CA ASP A 4 -5.86 8.82 68.31
C ASP A 4 -6.53 7.51 68.77
N LYS A 5 -7.84 7.39 68.52
CA LYS A 5 -8.75 6.40 69.14
C LYS A 5 -8.51 4.95 68.66
N ASN A 6 -7.56 4.74 67.75
CA ASN A 6 -7.37 3.47 67.02
C ASN A 6 -5.97 2.84 67.24
N MET A 7 -5.38 3.01 68.42
CA MET A 7 -4.08 2.41 68.76
C MET A 7 -4.16 1.54 70.01
N ASN A 8 -3.62 0.32 69.93
CA ASN A 8 -3.51 -0.57 71.07
C ASN A 8 -2.30 -0.19 71.92
N VAL A 9 -2.51 -0.08 73.24
CA VAL A 9 -1.47 0.31 74.21
C VAL A 9 -0.89 -0.94 74.85
N HIS A 10 0.42 -1.10 74.74
CA HIS A 10 1.15 -2.16 75.44
C HIS A 10 2.05 -1.55 76.50
N VAL A 11 2.04 -2.15 77.70
CA VAL A 11 2.89 -1.75 78.82
C VAL A 11 3.89 -2.87 79.09
N THR A 12 5.17 -2.55 78.99
CA THR A 12 6.24 -3.50 79.32
C THR A 12 6.34 -3.68 80.84
N LYS A 13 6.92 -4.80 81.30
CA LYS A 13 7.14 -5.04 82.75
C LYS A 13 7.99 -3.96 83.43
N ASN A 14 8.79 -3.22 82.66
CA ASN A 14 9.60 -2.08 83.13
C ASN A 14 8.87 -0.72 83.05
N GLY A 15 7.54 -0.70 82.85
CA GLY A 15 6.70 0.49 82.96
C GLY A 15 6.63 1.38 81.72
N TYR A 16 7.40 1.11 80.67
CA TYR A 16 7.34 1.87 79.42
C TYR A 16 6.12 1.46 78.58
N LYS A 17 5.38 2.45 78.08
CA LYS A 17 4.18 2.27 77.23
C LYS A 17 4.52 2.60 75.78
N TYR A 18 4.19 1.70 74.86
CA TYR A 18 4.27 1.97 73.42
C TYR A 18 2.95 1.61 72.72
N TYR A 19 2.68 2.30 71.62
CA TYR A 19 1.44 2.22 70.86
C TYR A 19 1.71 1.54 69.52
N THR A 20 0.92 0.53 69.17
CA THR A 20 1.01 -0.13 67.86
C THR A 20 -0.29 0.06 67.07
N PRO A 21 -0.22 0.40 65.77
CA PRO A 21 -1.40 0.61 64.94
C PRO A 21 -2.20 -0.69 64.79
N GLN A 22 -3.52 -0.62 65.01
CA GLN A 22 -4.41 -1.76 64.84
C GLN A 22 -4.59 -2.04 63.35
N ASN A 23 -3.93 -3.09 62.87
CA ASN A 23 -3.95 -3.48 61.47
C ASN A 23 -5.36 -3.96 61.10
N ARG A 24 -6.17 -3.11 60.47
CA ARG A 24 -7.45 -3.52 59.87
C ARG A 24 -7.13 -4.55 58.79
N GLN A 25 -7.50 -5.80 59.04
CA GLN A 25 -7.54 -6.83 58.01
C GLN A 25 -8.27 -6.26 56.79
N THR A 26 -7.53 -6.11 55.69
CA THR A 26 -8.10 -5.81 54.39
C THR A 26 -8.94 -7.01 53.97
N ASN A 27 -10.25 -6.94 54.23
CA ASN A 27 -11.22 -7.82 53.59
C ASN A 27 -11.08 -7.64 52.08
N THR A 28 -10.51 -8.65 51.43
CA THR A 28 -10.51 -8.79 49.97
C THR A 28 -11.95 -8.93 49.51
N VAL A 29 -12.55 -7.83 49.04
CA VAL A 29 -13.82 -7.85 48.33
C VAL A 29 -13.59 -8.58 47.00
N GLN A 30 -14.17 -9.77 46.84
CA GLN A 30 -14.25 -10.45 45.55
C GLN A 30 -14.90 -9.50 44.52
N PRO A 31 -14.32 -9.31 43.32
CA PRO A 31 -14.96 -8.52 42.29
C PRO A 31 -16.18 -9.30 41.79
N SER A 32 -17.39 -8.83 42.12
CA SER A 32 -18.63 -9.43 41.63
C SER A 32 -18.65 -9.41 40.09
N LEU A 33 -18.74 -10.60 39.51
CA LEU A 33 -18.68 -10.85 38.07
C LEU A 33 -19.79 -10.08 37.30
N GLU A 34 -20.91 -9.77 37.97
CA GLU A 34 -22.04 -8.99 37.43
C GLU A 34 -21.67 -7.57 36.99
N SER A 35 -20.77 -6.90 37.72
CA SER A 35 -20.44 -5.49 37.46
C SER A 35 -19.63 -5.30 36.17
N LYS A 36 -18.87 -6.31 35.76
CA LYS A 36 -18.09 -6.30 34.52
C LYS A 36 -18.97 -6.49 33.28
N TRP A 37 -19.98 -7.36 33.37
CA TRP A 37 -20.91 -7.61 32.27
C TRP A 37 -21.79 -6.39 31.95
N LYS A 38 -22.32 -5.72 32.97
CA LYS A 38 -23.12 -4.48 32.77
C LYS A 38 -22.27 -3.35 32.17
N LYS A 39 -21.01 -3.19 32.62
CA LYS A 39 -20.08 -2.20 32.04
C LYS A 39 -19.72 -2.52 30.59
N GLY A 40 -19.50 -3.80 30.26
CA GLY A 40 -19.23 -4.25 28.89
C GLY A 40 -20.41 -3.96 27.95
N LEU A 41 -21.65 -4.22 28.39
CA LEU A 41 -22.83 -4.02 27.57
C LEU A 41 -23.11 -2.53 27.28
N ILE A 42 -22.91 -1.66 28.28
CA ILE A 42 -23.03 -0.20 28.12
C ILE A 42 -21.96 0.34 27.17
N TRP A 43 -20.73 -0.18 27.27
CA TRP A 43 -19.64 0.20 26.37
C TRP A 43 -19.90 -0.22 24.92
N ILE A 44 -20.39 -1.44 24.70
CA ILE A 44 -20.78 -1.92 23.37
C ILE A 44 -21.91 -1.05 22.81
N GLY A 45 -22.92 -0.71 23.62
CA GLY A 45 -24.01 0.18 23.21
C GLY A 45 -23.53 1.59 22.83
N GLN A 46 -22.60 2.17 23.59
CA GLN A 46 -22.01 3.48 23.29
C GLN A 46 -21.14 3.47 22.03
N VAL A 47 -20.36 2.40 21.81
CA VAL A 47 -19.56 2.22 20.59
C VAL A 47 -20.47 2.01 19.38
N LEU A 48 -21.56 1.26 19.52
CA LEU A 48 -22.55 1.05 18.46
C LEU A 48 -23.27 2.37 18.10
N LEU A 49 -23.69 3.14 19.10
CA LEU A 49 -24.30 4.47 18.91
C LEU A 49 -23.34 5.49 18.29
N ALA A 50 -22.06 5.47 18.68
CA ALA A 50 -21.03 6.29 18.05
C ALA A 50 -20.76 5.86 16.60
N GLY A 51 -20.79 4.55 16.33
CA GLY A 51 -20.73 3.98 14.99
C GLY A 51 -21.91 4.43 14.12
N ILE A 52 -23.14 4.41 14.65
CA ILE A 52 -24.35 4.86 13.95
C ILE A 52 -24.36 6.37 13.72
N LYS A 53 -23.82 7.17 14.65
CA LYS A 53 -23.67 8.62 14.45
C LYS A 53 -22.67 8.99 13.35
N ASN A 54 -21.64 8.15 13.15
CA ASN A 54 -20.62 8.35 12.11
C ASN A 54 -20.91 7.57 10.82
N LEU A 55 -21.93 6.70 10.80
CA LEU A 55 -22.37 5.97 9.62
C LEU A 55 -22.74 6.87 8.44
N PRO A 56 -23.43 8.02 8.59
CA PRO A 56 -23.68 8.92 7.45
C PRO A 56 -22.38 9.45 6.82
N SER A 57 -21.38 9.76 7.64
CA SER A 57 -20.05 10.21 7.18
C SER A 57 -19.25 9.07 6.56
N LEU A 58 -19.30 7.87 7.13
CA LEU A 58 -18.66 6.67 6.60
C LEU A 58 -19.33 6.19 5.32
N VAL A 59 -20.65 6.31 5.19
CA VAL A 59 -21.42 5.99 3.99
C VAL A 59 -21.18 7.05 2.93
N LEU A 60 -21.07 8.34 3.26
CA LEU A 60 -20.64 9.36 2.29
C LEU A 60 -19.21 9.13 1.83
N ARG A 61 -18.28 8.80 2.74
CA ARG A 61 -16.89 8.43 2.38
C ARG A 61 -16.80 7.14 1.59
N ALA A 62 -17.60 6.15 1.94
CA ALA A 62 -17.69 4.89 1.22
C ALA A 62 -18.37 5.08 -0.13
N ALA A 63 -19.36 5.96 -0.25
CA ALA A 63 -20.01 6.30 -1.51
C ALA A 63 -19.08 7.14 -2.40
N THR A 64 -18.33 8.09 -1.86
CA THR A 64 -17.28 8.78 -2.63
C THR A 64 -16.16 7.82 -3.01
N LEU A 65 -15.74 6.90 -2.13
CA LEU A 65 -14.83 5.80 -2.49
C LEU A 65 -15.44 4.89 -3.57
N MET A 66 -16.72 4.56 -3.50
CA MET A 66 -17.41 3.65 -4.42
C MET A 66 -17.81 4.33 -5.74
N VAL A 67 -17.78 5.66 -5.83
CA VAL A 67 -17.91 6.44 -7.06
C VAL A 67 -16.52 6.75 -7.66
N THR A 68 -15.51 6.96 -6.82
CA THR A 68 -14.12 7.13 -7.28
C THR A 68 -13.51 5.81 -7.72
N THR A 69 -13.86 4.66 -7.14
CA THR A 69 -13.27 3.36 -7.50
C THR A 69 -13.62 2.92 -8.95
N PRO A 70 -14.89 3.00 -9.42
CA PRO A 70 -15.22 2.74 -10.82
C PRO A 70 -14.56 3.73 -11.77
N LEU A 71 -14.48 5.01 -11.38
CA LEU A 71 -13.83 6.05 -12.17
C LEU A 71 -12.31 5.80 -12.28
N MET A 72 -11.66 5.40 -11.19
CA MET A 72 -10.23 5.04 -11.18
C MET A 72 -9.94 3.82 -12.03
N ILE A 73 -10.82 2.81 -12.02
CA ILE A 73 -10.71 1.63 -12.91
C ILE A 73 -10.88 2.06 -14.38
N LEU A 74 -11.83 2.95 -14.68
CA LEU A 74 -12.04 3.46 -16.03
C LEU A 74 -10.82 4.26 -16.52
N LEU A 75 -10.31 5.17 -15.69
CA LEU A 75 -9.09 5.94 -15.97
C LEU A 75 -7.89 5.02 -16.15
N PHE A 76 -7.76 3.99 -15.33
CA PHE A 76 -6.71 2.98 -15.46
C PHE A 76 -6.79 2.26 -16.81
N VAL A 77 -7.97 1.82 -17.25
CA VAL A 77 -8.15 1.13 -18.54
C VAL A 77 -7.83 2.07 -19.71
N VAL A 78 -8.27 3.32 -19.66
CA VAL A 78 -7.93 4.32 -20.69
C VAL A 78 -6.42 4.58 -20.73
N ASN A 79 -5.79 4.74 -19.56
CA ASN A 79 -4.35 4.90 -19.44
C ASN A 79 -3.58 3.66 -19.89
N LEU A 80 -4.12 2.47 -19.65
CA LEU A 80 -3.55 1.20 -20.11
C LEU A 80 -3.56 1.10 -21.63
N ILE A 81 -4.68 1.43 -22.28
CA ILE A 81 -4.77 1.43 -23.75
C ILE A 81 -3.81 2.46 -24.35
N LYS A 82 -3.80 3.70 -23.81
CA LYS A 82 -2.87 4.74 -24.25
C LYS A 82 -1.42 4.30 -24.08
N SER A 83 -1.09 3.76 -22.91
CA SER A 83 0.25 3.29 -22.62
C SER A 83 0.66 2.11 -23.52
N LEU A 84 -0.26 1.21 -23.83
CA LEU A 84 -0.02 0.07 -24.72
C LEU A 84 0.31 0.55 -26.15
N LEU A 85 -0.45 1.53 -26.66
CA LEU A 85 -0.18 2.13 -27.96
C LEU A 85 1.18 2.83 -27.99
N VAL A 86 1.48 3.67 -26.99
CA VAL A 86 2.75 4.40 -26.91
C VAL A 86 3.94 3.46 -26.80
N THR A 87 3.85 2.42 -25.97
CA THR A 87 4.93 1.44 -25.80
C THR A 87 5.11 0.55 -27.04
N ALA A 88 4.04 0.17 -27.73
CA ALA A 88 4.13 -0.58 -28.99
C ALA A 88 4.79 0.25 -30.10
N ILE A 89 4.40 1.53 -30.23
CA ILE A 89 5.03 2.46 -31.18
C ILE A 89 6.49 2.70 -30.79
N GLY A 90 6.76 2.95 -29.50
CA GLY A 90 8.11 3.14 -28.98
C GLY A 90 9.01 1.94 -29.21
N TRP A 91 8.48 0.72 -29.08
CA TRP A 91 9.20 -0.52 -29.39
C TRP A 91 9.59 -0.61 -30.86
N PHE A 92 8.66 -0.26 -31.77
CA PHE A 92 8.95 -0.23 -33.19
C PHE A 92 10.02 0.82 -33.54
N VAL A 93 9.91 2.03 -33.00
CA VAL A 93 10.92 3.09 -33.20
C VAL A 93 12.28 2.66 -32.65
N PHE A 94 12.31 2.03 -31.48
CA PHE A 94 13.54 1.48 -30.88
C PHE A 94 14.21 0.48 -31.82
N LYS A 95 13.45 -0.46 -32.40
CA LYS A 95 13.99 -1.42 -33.37
C LYS A 95 14.62 -0.72 -34.58
N VAL A 96 13.92 0.27 -35.14
CA VAL A 96 14.42 1.04 -36.31
C VAL A 96 15.73 1.74 -35.97
N ILE A 97 15.82 2.40 -34.79
CA ILE A 97 17.03 3.10 -34.35
C ILE A 97 18.20 2.12 -34.18
N VAL A 98 17.99 0.99 -33.51
CA VAL A 98 19.02 -0.04 -33.30
C VAL A 98 19.51 -0.58 -34.65
N GLY A 99 18.58 -0.92 -35.54
CA GLY A 99 18.92 -1.44 -36.85
C GLY A 99 19.70 -0.41 -37.69
N PHE A 100 19.27 0.85 -37.66
CA PHE A 100 19.94 1.94 -38.37
C PHE A 100 21.36 2.15 -37.85
N ALA A 101 21.56 2.11 -36.53
CA ALA A 101 22.89 2.21 -35.92
C ALA A 101 23.83 1.08 -36.40
N VAL A 102 23.32 -0.15 -36.52
CA VAL A 102 24.10 -1.30 -37.03
C VAL A 102 24.45 -1.09 -38.50
N ILE A 103 23.50 -0.67 -39.35
CA ILE A 103 23.79 -0.39 -40.77
C ILE A 103 24.83 0.74 -40.89
N CYS A 104 24.68 1.83 -40.14
CA CYS A 104 25.65 2.92 -40.13
C CYS A 104 27.03 2.47 -39.65
N TYR A 105 27.10 1.57 -38.66
CA TYR A 105 28.36 0.99 -38.23
C TYR A 105 29.07 0.29 -39.39
N TYR A 106 28.37 -0.58 -40.13
CA TYR A 106 28.96 -1.24 -41.29
C TYR A 106 29.28 -0.25 -42.42
N ALA A 107 28.35 0.62 -42.80
CA ALA A 107 28.53 1.55 -43.91
C ALA A 107 29.67 2.57 -43.69
N PHE A 108 29.86 3.07 -42.46
CA PHE A 108 30.83 4.13 -42.19
C PHE A 108 32.11 3.67 -41.48
N LEU A 109 32.04 2.64 -40.63
CA LEU A 109 33.20 2.21 -39.83
C LEU A 109 33.89 0.96 -40.39
N THR A 110 33.29 0.25 -41.35
CA THR A 110 34.00 -0.81 -42.08
C THR A 110 34.53 -0.28 -43.41
N LYS A 111 35.70 -0.76 -43.82
CA LYS A 111 36.39 -0.29 -45.04
C LYS A 111 35.65 -0.66 -46.34
N GLU A 112 34.61 -1.48 -46.25
CA GLU A 112 33.83 -1.97 -47.39
C GLU A 112 32.74 -0.99 -47.83
N GLY A 113 32.37 0.00 -46.99
CA GLY A 113 31.43 1.07 -47.34
C GLY A 113 29.96 0.65 -47.46
N ASN A 114 29.67 -0.65 -47.39
CA ASN A 114 28.32 -1.22 -47.45
C ASN A 114 28.14 -2.30 -46.38
N ALA A 115 26.88 -2.51 -45.95
CA ALA A 115 26.54 -3.62 -45.08
C ALA A 115 26.54 -4.95 -45.88
N PRO A 116 27.08 -6.05 -45.33
CA PRO A 116 26.98 -7.34 -45.98
C PRO A 116 25.52 -7.83 -45.99
N ALA A 117 25.15 -8.65 -46.99
CA ALA A 117 23.79 -9.14 -47.17
C ALA A 117 23.21 -9.89 -45.95
N SER A 118 24.07 -10.49 -45.11
CA SER A 118 23.67 -11.10 -43.84
C SER A 118 23.14 -10.09 -42.83
N VAL A 119 23.71 -8.88 -42.79
CA VAL A 119 23.31 -7.78 -41.92
C VAL A 119 22.02 -7.14 -42.42
N GLU A 120 21.86 -7.00 -43.74
CA GLU A 120 20.60 -6.51 -44.34
C GLU A 120 19.43 -7.46 -44.05
N ASN A 121 19.64 -8.77 -44.24
CA ASN A 121 18.63 -9.78 -43.89
C ASN A 121 18.33 -9.79 -42.38
N TRP A 122 19.35 -9.66 -41.54
CA TRP A 122 19.16 -9.53 -40.09
C TRP A 122 18.33 -8.27 -39.76
N PHE A 123 18.62 -7.13 -40.38
CA PHE A 123 17.90 -5.87 -40.17
C PHE A 123 16.42 -5.99 -40.54
N HIS A 124 16.12 -6.58 -41.71
CA HIS A 124 14.74 -6.82 -42.12
C HIS A 124 13.99 -7.74 -41.16
N ASN A 125 14.61 -8.84 -40.74
CA ASN A 125 14.04 -9.77 -39.77
C ASN A 125 13.92 -9.18 -38.37
N TRP A 126 14.80 -8.25 -38.00
CA TRP A 126 14.76 -7.53 -36.73
C TRP A 126 13.59 -6.54 -36.68
N ILE A 127 13.40 -5.71 -37.71
CA ILE A 127 12.33 -4.70 -37.73
C ILE A 127 10.96 -5.35 -37.95
N MET A 128 10.86 -6.28 -38.90
CA MET A 128 9.62 -6.98 -39.24
C MET A 128 9.83 -8.50 -39.29
N PRO A 129 9.95 -9.16 -38.13
CA PRO A 129 9.99 -10.62 -38.08
C PRO A 129 8.73 -11.19 -38.73
N SER A 130 8.90 -12.05 -39.74
CA SER A 130 7.82 -12.64 -40.56
C SER A 130 6.83 -11.61 -41.16
N GLY A 131 7.30 -10.39 -41.45
CA GLY A 131 6.50 -9.35 -42.08
C GLY A 131 5.58 -8.58 -41.14
N VAL A 132 5.67 -8.79 -39.82
CA VAL A 132 4.94 -8.01 -38.82
C VAL A 132 5.89 -7.32 -37.84
N PRO A 133 5.58 -6.10 -37.34
CA PRO A 133 6.47 -5.36 -36.44
C PRO A 133 6.74 -6.06 -35.10
N ILE A 134 5.75 -6.80 -34.62
CA ILE A 134 5.75 -7.53 -33.36
C ILE A 134 5.33 -8.95 -33.69
N HIS A 135 6.23 -9.90 -33.49
CA HIS A 135 5.96 -11.31 -33.78
C HIS A 135 6.26 -12.20 -32.58
N HIS A 136 7.34 -11.90 -31.87
CA HIS A 136 7.81 -12.80 -30.84
C HIS A 136 7.08 -12.58 -29.51
N TRP A 137 6.79 -13.66 -28.80
CA TRP A 137 6.13 -13.63 -27.49
C TRP A 137 6.91 -12.83 -26.43
N TRP A 138 8.23 -12.77 -26.54
CA TRP A 138 9.05 -11.98 -25.62
C TRP A 138 8.85 -10.47 -25.87
N GLU A 139 8.63 -10.04 -27.11
CA GLU A 139 8.36 -8.63 -27.46
C GLU A 139 7.02 -8.19 -26.87
N THR A 140 5.98 -9.01 -27.06
CA THR A 140 4.65 -8.73 -26.50
C THR A 140 4.70 -8.67 -24.98
N THR A 141 5.48 -9.55 -24.34
CA THR A 141 5.67 -9.53 -22.88
C THR A 141 6.31 -8.23 -22.41
N ILE A 142 7.38 -7.77 -23.05
CA ILE A 142 8.06 -6.50 -22.70
C ILE A 142 7.10 -5.32 -22.86
N ILE A 143 6.39 -5.25 -23.99
CA ILE A 143 5.44 -4.16 -24.28
C ILE A 143 4.34 -4.13 -23.22
N VAL A 144 3.74 -5.27 -22.88
CA VAL A 144 2.67 -5.36 -21.88
C VAL A 144 3.18 -4.97 -20.49
N VAL A 145 4.34 -5.48 -20.07
CA VAL A 145 4.91 -5.16 -18.76
C VAL A 145 5.20 -3.66 -18.64
N LEU A 146 5.85 -3.06 -19.66
CA LEU A 146 6.12 -1.62 -19.69
C LEU A 146 4.81 -0.83 -19.70
N ALA A 147 3.82 -1.25 -20.48
CA ALA A 147 2.53 -0.59 -20.54
C ALA A 147 1.80 -0.60 -19.20
N ILE A 148 1.85 -1.71 -18.45
CA ILE A 148 1.25 -1.81 -17.12
C ILE A 148 1.96 -0.86 -16.14
N ILE A 149 3.30 -0.86 -16.11
CA ILE A 149 4.09 0.01 -15.22
C ILE A 149 3.75 1.48 -15.52
N THR A 150 3.77 1.88 -16.78
CA THR A 150 3.47 3.26 -17.19
C THR A 150 2.01 3.62 -16.92
N ALA A 151 1.04 2.74 -17.18
CA ALA A 151 -0.36 2.97 -16.87
C ALA A 151 -0.62 3.12 -15.36
N LEU A 152 0.01 2.27 -14.53
CA LEU A 152 -0.04 2.39 -13.08
C LEU A 152 0.57 3.71 -12.61
N SER A 153 1.71 4.10 -13.19
CA SER A 153 2.38 5.36 -12.85
C SER A 153 1.54 6.59 -13.23
N LEU A 154 0.84 6.55 -14.36
CA LEU A 154 -0.06 7.62 -14.81
C LEU A 154 -1.36 7.68 -14.00
N THR A 155 -1.82 6.54 -13.49
CA THR A 155 -3.05 6.48 -12.70
C THR A 155 -2.81 6.91 -11.24
N ASN A 156 -1.61 6.66 -10.71
CA ASN A 156 -1.25 7.00 -9.33
C ASN A 156 -0.71 8.43 -9.15
N ARG A 157 -0.31 9.09 -10.23
CA ARG A 157 0.04 10.52 -10.21
C ARG A 157 -1.21 11.32 -10.60
N PRO A 158 -1.84 12.08 -9.69
CA PRO A 158 -2.75 13.12 -10.14
C PRO A 158 -1.91 14.06 -11.01
N SER A 159 -2.38 14.33 -12.23
CA SER A 159 -1.78 15.34 -13.10
C SER A 159 -1.59 16.63 -12.30
N GLU A 160 -0.33 16.97 -12.01
CA GLU A 160 0.04 18.31 -11.58
C GLU A 160 -0.02 19.19 -12.84
N ASP A 161 -1.23 19.56 -13.24
CA ASP A 161 -1.52 20.65 -14.17
C ASP A 161 -2.32 21.72 -13.42
#